data_AF-A0A846DNH1-F1
#
_entry.id   AF-A0A846DNH1-F1
#
_cell.length_a   1.000
_cell.length_b   1.000
_cell.length_c   1.000
_cell.angle_alpha   90.00
_cell.angle_beta   90.00
_cell.angle_gamma   90.00
#
_symmetry.space_group_name_H-M   'P 1'
#
loop_
_entity.id
_entity.type
_entity.pdbx_description
1 polymer ?
#
loop_
_entity_poly.entity_id
_entity_poly.type
_entity_poly.pdbx_seq_one_letter_code
_entity_poly.pdbx_strand_id
1 'polypeptide(L)' 'MKYALVHEWLTPKATGGSELVVQEILKHIDADLYALIDFESTNPQSYLYQRSIGTTFLQNLPF' A
#
# COMPACT_ATOMS: atom_id res chain seq x y z
N MET A 1 -5.39 -9.60 17.50
CA MET A 1 -4.68 -10.42 16.48
C MET A 1 -3.70 -9.53 15.74
N LYS A 2 -2.68 -10.09 15.10
CA LYS A 2 -1.76 -9.33 14.24
C LYS A 2 -2.00 -9.76 12.80
N TYR A 3 -2.11 -8.80 11.89
CA TYR A 3 -2.38 -9.04 10.47
C TYR A 3 -1.30 -8.39 9.62
N ALA A 4 -0.85 -9.11 8.59
CA ALA A 4 -0.06 -8.56 7.51
C ALA A 4 -0.94 -8.56 6.25
N LEU A 5 -1.18 -7.38 5.69
CA LEU A 5 -1.88 -7.21 4.42
C LEU A 5 -0.83 -7.01 3.33
N VAL A 6 -0.78 -7.93 2.36
CA VAL A 6 0.18 -7.88 1.26
C VAL A 6 -0.60 -7.58 -0.02
N HIS A 7 -0.30 -6.44 -0.64
CA HIS A 7 -0.87 -6.03 -1.93
C HIS A 7 0.19 -6.07 -3.03
N GLU A 8 -0.20 -6.12 -4.29
CA GLU A 8 0.77 -6.19 -5.40
C GLU A 8 1.48 -4.84 -5.63
N TRP A 9 0.76 -3.81 -6.09
CA TRP A 9 1.33 -2.53 -6.49
C TRP A 9 0.48 -1.40 -5.92
N LEU A 10 1.13 -0.42 -5.29
CA LEU A 10 0.51 0.82 -4.83
C LEU A 10 1.05 1.97 -5.67
N THR A 11 0.58 2.08 -6.92
CA THR A 11 1.06 3.08 -7.88
C THR A 11 0.29 4.39 -7.80
N PRO A 12 0.88 5.53 -8.22
CA PRO A 12 0.16 6.80 -8.25
C PRO A 12 -1.07 6.69 -9.15
N LYS A 13 -2.21 7.21 -8.68
CA LYS A 13 -3.53 7.07 -9.34
C LYS A 13 -4.10 5.65 -9.31
N ALA A 14 -3.65 4.79 -8.40
CA ALA A 14 -4.31 3.51 -8.14
C ALA A 14 -5.67 3.75 -7.45
N THR A 15 -6.62 4.25 -8.22
CA THR A 15 -8.06 4.31 -7.92
C THR A 15 -8.75 3.06 -8.48
N GLY A 16 -8.02 1.94 -8.58
CA GLY A 16 -8.54 0.68 -9.06
C GLY A 16 -9.45 0.02 -8.02
N GLY A 17 -10.18 -1.01 -8.45
CA GLY A 17 -11.09 -1.72 -7.55
C GLY A 17 -10.38 -2.39 -6.38
N SER A 18 -9.17 -2.93 -6.60
CA SER A 18 -8.36 -3.59 -5.57
C SER A 18 -7.92 -2.64 -4.46
N GLU A 19 -7.53 -1.42 -4.77
CA GLU A 19 -7.04 -0.47 -3.77
C GLU A 19 -8.17 0.07 -2.89
N LEU A 20 -9.38 0.20 -3.45
CA LEU A 20 -10.58 0.52 -2.67
C LEU A 20 -10.94 -0.61 -1.70
N VAL A 21 -10.72 -1.88 -2.09
CA VAL A 21 -10.90 -3.02 -1.20
C VAL A 21 -9.85 -3.01 -0.08
N VAL A 22 -8.59 -2.68 -0.37
CA VAL A 22 -7.55 -2.50 0.66
C VAL A 22 -7.98 -1.41 1.66
N GLN A 23 -8.46 -0.27 1.17
CA GLN A 23 -8.97 0.80 2.01
C GLN A 23 -10.11 0.31 2.92
N GLU A 24 -11.06 -0.46 2.37
CA GLU A 24 -12.19 -0.96 3.12
C GLU A 24 -11.77 -2.00 4.17
N ILE A 25 -10.85 -2.91 3.85
CA ILE A 25 -10.29 -3.87 4.80
C ILE A 25 -9.63 -3.13 5.97
N LEU A 26 -8.80 -2.12 5.69
CA LEU A 26 -8.07 -1.36 6.70
C LEU A 26 -8.97 -0.52 7.62
N LYS A 27 -10.25 -0.30 7.28
CA LYS A 27 -11.25 0.28 8.21
C LYS A 27 -11.69 -0.70 9.29
N HIS A 28 -11.56 -1.99 9.05
CA HIS A 28 -12.07 -3.06 9.92
C HIS A 28 -10.98 -3.77 10.71
N ILE A 29 -9.73 -3.72 10.24
CA ILE A 29 -8.60 -4.36 10.90
C ILE A 29 -7.39 -3.43 10.97
N ASP A 30 -6.65 -3.54 12.06
CA ASP A 30 -5.31 -2.97 12.17
C ASP A 30 -4.28 -3.97 11.62
N ALA A 31 -3.53 -3.56 10.60
CA ALA A 31 -2.63 -4.43 9.85
C ALA A 31 -1.34 -3.71 9.42
N ASP A 32 -0.23 -4.43 9.49
CA ASP A 32 1.01 -4.05 8.83
C ASP A 32 0.82 -4.20 7.32
N LEU A 33 1.19 -3.19 6.54
CA LEU A 33 0.96 -3.15 5.09
C LEU A 33 2.26 -3.39 4.33
N TYR A 34 2.19 -4.23 3.30
CA TYR A 34 3.31 -4.56 2.42
C TYR A 34 2.87 -4.50 0.96
N ALA A 35 3.78 -4.08 0.08
CA ALA A 35 3.58 -4.11 -1.36
C ALA A 35 4.86 -4.53 -2.10
N LEU A 36 4.75 -4.93 -3.37
CA LEU A 36 5.95 -5.11 -4.19
C LEU A 36 6.65 -3.76 -4.40
N ILE A 37 5.84 -2.77 -4.79
CA ILE A 37 6.22 -1.38 -5.04
C ILE A 37 5.13 -0.46 -4.48
N ASP A 38 5.53 0.62 -3.84
CA ASP A 38 4.69 1.66 -3.25
C ASP A 38 5.17 3.06 -3.62
N PHE A 39 4.21 3.87 -4.06
CA PHE A 39 4.35 5.31 -4.23
C PHE A 39 3.26 6.08 -3.45
N GLU A 40 2.24 5.39 -2.96
CA GLU A 40 1.07 5.97 -2.32
C GLU A 40 1.37 6.43 -0.89
N SER A 41 2.26 5.76 -0.15
CA SER A 41 2.68 6.25 1.18
C SER A 41 3.34 7.63 1.15
N THR A 42 3.97 7.97 0.01
CA THR A 42 4.63 9.27 -0.19
C THR A 42 3.74 10.29 -0.89
N ASN A 43 2.56 9.89 -1.37
CA ASN A 43 1.63 10.74 -2.10
C ASN A 43 0.70 11.47 -1.12
N PRO A 44 0.76 12.82 -0.98
CA PRO A 44 -0.08 13.58 -0.05
C PRO A 44 -1.59 13.47 -0.31
N GLN A 45 -1.99 13.01 -1.49
CA GLN A 45 -3.39 12.82 -1.86
C GLN A 45 -3.91 11.40 -1.56
N SER A 46 -3.02 10.48 -1.17
CA SER A 46 -3.40 9.10 -0.89
C SER A 46 -3.99 8.94 0.52
N TYR A 47 -4.92 8.00 0.68
CA TYR A 47 -5.37 7.56 2.00
C TYR A 47 -4.28 6.77 2.76
N LEU A 48 -3.23 6.35 2.06
CA LEU A 48 -2.05 5.70 2.62
C LEU A 48 -0.93 6.69 2.97
N TYR A 49 -1.12 7.99 2.76
CA TYR A 49 -0.08 8.99 2.99
C TYR A 49 0.50 8.89 4.41
N GLN A 50 1.82 8.91 4.52
CA GLN A 50 2.61 8.76 5.75
C GLN A 50 2.46 7.40 6.46
N ARG A 51 1.78 6.42 5.86
CA ARG A 51 1.77 5.05 6.38
C ARG A 51 3.11 4.38 6.11
N SER A 52 3.64 3.66 7.09
CA SER A 52 4.80 2.78 6.86
C SER A 52 4.35 1.57 6.05
N ILE A 53 4.95 1.37 4.88
CA ILE A 53 4.68 0.23 3.98
C ILE A 53 5.99 -0.47 3.66
N GLY A 54 6.05 -1.77 3.94
CA GLY A 54 7.21 -2.58 3.56
C GLY A 54 7.20 -2.86 2.05
N THR A 55 8.30 -2.58 1.37
CA THR A 55 8.46 -2.84 -0.07
C THR A 55 9.53 -3.89 -0.34
N THR A 56 9.57 -4.37 -1.59
CA THR A 56 10.61 -5.30 -2.04
C THR A 56 11.75 -4.56 -2.73
N PHE A 57 12.80 -5.30 -3.12
CA PHE A 57 13.89 -4.74 -3.93
C PHE A 57 13.43 -4.16 -5.28
N LEU A 58 12.24 -4.55 -5.77
CA LEU A 58 11.67 -4.08 -7.04
C LEU A 58 11.43 -2.56 -7.04
N GLN A 59 11.18 -1.95 -5.88
CA GLN A 59 10.97 -0.50 -5.72
C GLN A 59 12.11 0.35 -6.32
N ASN A 60 13.32 -0.20 -6.34
CA ASN A 60 14.55 0.50 -6.71
C ASN A 60 15.07 0.10 -8.10
N LEU A 61 14.26 -0.57 -8.92
CA LEU A 61 14.60 -0.88 -10.32
C LEU A 61 14.24 0.29 -11.26
N PRO A 62 14.93 0.44 -12.40
CA PRO A 62 16.25 -0.11 -12.71
C PRO A 62 17.31 0.76 -12.00
N PHE A 63 18.12 0.13 -11.16
CA PHE A 63 19.21 0.77 -10.41
C PHE A 63 20.23 1.48 -11.30
#